data_AF-A0A2M7X2W8-F1
#
_entry.id   AF-A0A2M7X2W8-F1
#
_cell.length_a   1.000
_cell.length_b   1.000
_cell.length_c   1.000
_cell.angle_alpha   90.00
_cell.angle_beta   90.00
_cell.angle_gamma   90.00
#
_symmetry.space_group_name_H-M   'P 1'
#
loop_
_entity.id
_entity.type
_entity.pdbx_description
1 polymer ?
#
loop_
_entity_poly.entity_id
_entity_poly.type
_entity_poly.pdbx_seq_one_letter_code
_entity_poly.pdbx_strand_id
1 'polypeptide(L)'
;MFDVPKPTRNITNTKTNPSDDAGSPQFLKTVESDMQDVDDSNSANHPVHVRVAVRQGESVDQMLRRFNYEVTKADVINQVKENQYFEKPSKRRQREEKERINQIRQYEKQSA
;
A
#
# COMPACT_ATOMS: atom_id res chain seq x y z
N MET A 1 -12.44 20.91 -21.35
CA MET A 1 -11.21 20.39 -20.69
C MET A 1 -11.30 20.85 -19.25
N PHE A 2 -11.76 19.99 -18.34
CA PHE A 2 -11.97 20.38 -16.95
C PHE A 2 -10.62 20.51 -16.24
N ASP A 3 -10.36 21.68 -15.64
CA ASP A 3 -9.21 21.87 -14.77
C ASP A 3 -9.39 21.03 -13.51
N VAL A 4 -8.60 19.96 -13.39
CA VAL A 4 -8.73 19.03 -12.28
C VAL A 4 -7.82 19.52 -11.13
N PRO A 5 -8.37 19.97 -9.98
CA PRO A 5 -7.59 20.65 -8.95
C PRO A 5 -6.53 19.73 -8.35
N LYS A 6 -5.26 20.14 -8.36
CA LYS A 6 -4.16 19.35 -7.77
C LYS A 6 -4.29 19.33 -6.25
N PRO A 7 -4.14 18.18 -5.57
CA PRO A 7 -4.18 18.14 -4.12
C PRO A 7 -2.98 18.91 -3.54
N THR A 8 -3.24 20.00 -2.84
CA THR A 8 -2.22 20.75 -2.09
C THR A 8 -1.93 20.02 -0.78
N ARG A 9 -0.66 19.65 -0.55
CA ARG A 9 -0.25 19.06 0.74
C ARG A 9 -0.09 20.18 1.76
N ASN A 10 -0.99 20.25 2.74
CA ASN A 10 -0.81 21.09 3.92
C ASN A 10 0.15 20.36 4.89
N ILE A 11 1.38 20.86 5.02
CA ILE A 11 2.39 20.33 5.92
C ILE A 11 2.23 21.04 7.27
N THR A 12 1.54 20.42 8.22
CA THR A 12 1.49 20.94 9.60
C THR A 12 2.76 20.53 10.33
N ASN A 13 3.69 21.46 10.53
CA ASN A 13 4.85 21.25 11.40
C ASN A 13 4.39 21.16 12.86
N THR A 14 4.35 19.96 13.44
CA THR A 14 4.22 19.81 14.89
C THR A 14 5.57 20.08 15.53
N LYS A 15 5.71 21.27 16.09
CA LYS A 15 6.84 21.68 16.92
C LYS A 15 6.88 20.80 18.16
N THR A 16 7.77 19.82 18.21
CA THR A 16 8.08 19.07 19.43
C THR A 16 9.03 19.91 20.29
N ASN A 17 8.63 20.21 21.52
CA ASN A 17 9.48 20.87 22.51
C ASN A 17 10.61 19.92 22.97
N PRO A 18 11.84 20.40 23.18
CA PRO A 18 12.92 19.59 23.73
C PRO A 18 12.84 19.65 25.25
N SER A 19 12.37 18.58 25.88
CA SER A 19 12.59 18.34 27.32
C SER A 19 13.26 17.00 27.46
N ASP A 20 14.36 17.02 28.19
CA ASP A 20 15.37 15.99 28.37
C ASP A 20 14.79 14.67 28.90
N ASP A 21 15.09 13.55 28.22
CA ASP A 21 15.11 12.23 28.83
C ASP A 21 16.12 11.34 28.09
N ALA A 22 17.19 10.99 28.81
CA ALA A 22 18.31 10.19 28.33
C ALA A 22 17.92 8.72 28.14
N GLY A 23 17.26 8.41 27.02
CA GLY A 23 17.07 7.05 26.54
C GLY A 23 18.30 6.58 25.78
N SER A 24 18.97 5.52 26.27
CA SER A 24 20.14 4.90 25.63
C SER A 24 19.92 4.62 24.13
N PRO A 25 20.96 4.74 23.27
CA PRO A 25 20.84 4.47 21.84
C PRO A 25 20.39 3.03 21.59
N GLN A 26 19.40 2.85 20.74
CA GLN A 26 18.71 1.58 20.44
C GLN A 26 19.59 0.48 19.81
N PHE A 27 20.90 0.70 19.67
CA PHE A 27 21.80 -0.18 18.92
C PHE A 27 22.28 -1.42 19.71
N LEU A 28 22.10 -1.47 21.04
CA LEU A 28 22.63 -2.56 21.89
C LEU A 28 21.62 -3.68 22.24
N LYS A 29 20.45 -3.77 21.60
CA LYS A 29 19.38 -4.70 22.03
C LYS A 29 19.23 -6.01 21.24
N THR A 30 20.11 -6.36 20.29
CA THR A 30 19.76 -7.39 19.29
C THR A 30 20.85 -8.43 19.00
N VAL A 31 21.30 -9.18 20.01
CA VAL A 31 22.06 -10.43 19.77
C VAL A 31 21.36 -11.67 20.39
N GLU A 32 20.48 -11.50 21.38
CA GLU A 32 19.83 -12.64 22.06
C GLU A 32 18.40 -12.94 21.57
N SER A 33 17.85 -12.16 20.63
CA SER A 33 16.43 -12.25 20.23
C SER A 33 16.15 -13.18 19.03
N ASP A 34 17.18 -13.72 18.36
CA ASP A 34 17.02 -14.43 17.08
C ASP A 34 16.84 -15.96 17.22
N MET A 35 16.67 -16.47 18.44
CA MET A 35 16.26 -17.86 18.70
C MET A 35 14.86 -17.90 19.31
N GLN A 36 13.83 -17.58 18.51
CA GLN A 36 12.43 -17.87 18.85
C GLN A 36 11.73 -18.50 17.64
N ASP A 37 11.12 -19.65 17.92
CA ASP A 37 10.38 -20.49 16.99
C ASP A 37 9.28 -19.71 16.24
N VAL A 38 9.07 -20.09 14.97
CA VAL A 38 8.10 -19.49 14.05
C VAL A 38 6.68 -19.87 14.49
N ASP A 39 6.04 -19.03 15.31
CA ASP A 39 4.65 -19.20 15.75
C ASP A 39 3.72 -18.25 14.99
N ASP A 40 2.64 -18.78 14.38
CA ASP A 40 1.69 -18.10 13.47
C ASP A 40 0.80 -17.02 14.14
N SER A 41 1.05 -16.69 15.40
CA SER A 41 0.20 -15.87 16.26
C SER A 41 0.35 -14.34 16.10
N ASN A 42 1.29 -13.86 15.27
CA ASN A 42 1.54 -12.41 15.06
C ASN A 42 1.01 -11.86 13.70
N SER A 43 -0.07 -12.42 13.16
CA SER A 43 -0.73 -11.88 11.95
C SER A 43 -1.51 -10.57 12.20
N ALA A 44 -1.73 -10.16 13.45
CA ALA A 44 -2.51 -8.97 13.79
C ALA A 44 -1.81 -7.64 13.41
N ASN A 45 -0.47 -7.64 13.26
CA ASN A 45 0.32 -6.43 13.03
C ASN A 45 0.88 -6.27 11.61
N HIS A 46 0.63 -7.22 10.70
CA HIS A 46 1.03 -7.08 9.29
C HIS A 46 -0.17 -6.70 8.43
N PRO A 47 -0.15 -5.54 7.74
CA PRO A 47 -1.25 -5.13 6.89
C PRO A 47 -1.35 -6.09 5.70
N VAL A 48 -2.41 -6.87 5.66
CA VAL A 48 -2.67 -7.80 4.55
C VAL A 48 -3.43 -7.06 3.45
N HIS A 49 -2.86 -7.03 2.25
CA HIS A 49 -3.49 -6.37 1.10
C HIS A 49 -4.70 -7.13 0.54
N VAL A 50 -4.71 -8.47 0.61
CA VAL A 50 -5.79 -9.33 0.10
C VAL A 50 -5.99 -10.56 0.99
N ARG A 51 -7.23 -10.86 1.39
CA ARG A 51 -7.60 -12.08 2.11
C ARG A 51 -8.76 -12.78 1.39
N VAL A 52 -8.57 -14.05 1.01
CA VAL A 52 -9.64 -14.88 0.43
C VAL A 52 -9.69 -16.21 1.17
N ALA A 53 -10.84 -16.48 1.80
CA ALA A 53 -11.15 -17.75 2.43
C ALA A 53 -12.07 -18.59 1.54
N VAL A 54 -11.87 -19.92 1.58
CA VAL A 54 -12.71 -20.92 0.91
C VAL A 54 -14.10 -20.90 1.54
N ARG A 55 -15.14 -20.85 0.70
CA ARG A 55 -16.53 -20.96 1.16
C ARG A 55 -16.98 -22.42 1.11
N GLN A 56 -17.92 -22.78 1.99
CA GLN A 56 -18.50 -24.13 1.97
C GLN A 56 -19.26 -24.36 0.65
N GLY A 57 -18.98 -25.47 -0.03
CA GLY A 57 -19.61 -25.85 -1.31
C GLY A 57 -19.05 -25.13 -2.54
N GLU A 58 -17.98 -24.35 -2.41
CA GLU A 58 -17.32 -23.68 -3.54
C GLU A 58 -16.32 -24.62 -4.24
N SER A 59 -16.26 -24.57 -5.57
CA SER A 59 -15.22 -25.28 -6.33
C SER A 59 -13.89 -24.52 -6.28
N VAL A 60 -12.77 -25.25 -6.40
CA VAL A 60 -11.43 -24.64 -6.39
C VAL A 60 -11.29 -23.55 -7.46
N ASP A 61 -11.87 -23.75 -8.65
CA ASP A 61 -11.83 -22.76 -9.73
C ASP A 61 -12.56 -21.45 -9.36
N GLN A 62 -13.70 -21.54 -8.68
CA GLN A 62 -14.45 -20.36 -8.21
C GLN A 62 -13.65 -19.57 -7.17
N MET A 63 -13.00 -20.27 -6.23
CA MET A 63 -12.11 -19.66 -5.25
C MET A 63 -10.94 -18.94 -5.95
N LEU A 64 -10.30 -19.57 -6.94
CA LEU A 64 -9.20 -18.97 -7.71
C LEU A 64 -9.64 -17.74 -8.49
N ARG A 65 -10.84 -17.74 -9.09
CA ARG A 65 -11.39 -16.56 -9.76
C ARG A 65 -11.57 -15.38 -8.80
N ARG A 66 -12.12 -15.63 -7.61
CA ARG A 66 -12.27 -14.60 -6.57
C ARG A 66 -10.91 -14.09 -6.10
N PHE A 67 -9.95 -14.99 -5.87
CA PHE A 67 -8.59 -14.60 -5.53
C PHE A 67 -7.96 -13.71 -6.60
N ASN A 68 -8.01 -14.11 -7.86
CA ASN A 68 -7.50 -13.30 -8.97
C ASN A 68 -8.20 -11.94 -9.05
N TYR A 69 -9.52 -11.91 -8.86
CA TYR A 69 -10.27 -10.65 -8.82
C TYR A 69 -9.80 -9.74 -7.69
N GLU A 70 -9.72 -10.23 -6.45
CA GLU A 70 -9.29 -9.42 -5.31
C GLU A 70 -7.83 -8.94 -5.44
N VAL A 71 -6.93 -9.76 -5.99
CA VAL A 71 -5.54 -9.35 -6.29
C VAL A 71 -5.48 -8.25 -7.34
N THR A 72 -6.26 -8.38 -8.42
CA THR A 72 -6.32 -7.34 -9.46
C THR A 72 -6.98 -6.05 -8.95
N LYS A 73 -8.00 -6.17 -8.10
CA LYS A 73 -8.69 -5.04 -7.49
C LYS A 73 -7.82 -4.28 -6.49
N ALA A 74 -7.03 -5.00 -5.70
CA ALA A 74 -6.08 -4.41 -4.75
C ALA A 74 -4.81 -3.85 -5.44
N ASP A 75 -4.66 -4.07 -6.74
CA ASP A 75 -3.58 -3.54 -7.59
C ASP A 75 -2.15 -3.91 -7.13
N VAL A 76 -2.02 -4.98 -6.36
CA VAL A 76 -0.75 -5.39 -5.71
C VAL A 76 0.33 -5.67 -6.75
N ILE A 77 -0.03 -6.33 -7.86
CA ILE A 77 0.93 -6.70 -8.91
C ILE A 77 1.50 -5.47 -9.61
N ASN A 78 0.67 -4.46 -9.88
CA ASN A 78 1.13 -3.25 -10.55
C ASN A 78 1.98 -2.39 -9.61
N GLN A 79 1.61 -2.28 -8.33
CA GLN A 79 2.45 -1.62 -7.32
C GLN A 79 3.84 -2.24 -7.22
N VAL A 80 3.94 -3.58 -7.21
CA VAL A 80 5.24 -4.26 -7.21
C VAL A 80 6.05 -3.93 -8.46
N LYS A 81 5.42 -3.91 -9.64
CA LYS A 81 6.10 -3.56 -10.91
C LYS A 81 6.56 -2.11 -10.94
N GLU A 82 5.73 -1.19 -10.46
CA GLU A 82 6.05 0.23 -10.40
C GLU A 82 7.19 0.53 -9.42
N ASN A 83 7.19 -0.17 -8.28
CA ASN A 83 8.16 0.02 -7.21
C ASN A 83 9.42 -0.85 -7.37
N GLN A 84 9.52 -1.67 -8.43
CA GLN A 84 10.67 -2.56 -8.66
C GLN A 84 11.98 -1.77 -8.82
N TYR A 85 11.90 -0.52 -9.30
CA TYR A 85 13.05 0.35 -9.51
C TYR A 85 12.80 1.73 -8.89
N PHE A 86 13.88 2.46 -8.64
CA PHE A 86 13.78 3.84 -8.18
C PHE A 86 13.13 4.73 -9.25
N GLU A 87 11.99 5.33 -8.93
CA GLU A 87 11.35 6.36 -9.72
C GLU A 87 11.65 7.75 -9.14
N LYS A 88 12.22 8.65 -9.97
CA LYS A 88 12.44 10.05 -9.58
C LYS A 88 11.10 10.68 -9.16
N PRO A 89 11.02 11.50 -8.10
CA PRO A 89 9.76 12.08 -7.63
C PRO A 89 9.00 12.89 -8.68
N SER A 90 9.69 13.53 -9.62
CA SER A 90 9.04 14.24 -10.74
C SER A 90 8.35 13.29 -11.71
N LYS A 91 8.92 12.09 -11.95
CA LYS A 91 8.32 11.08 -12.82
C LYS A 91 7.11 10.45 -12.15
N ARG A 92 7.22 10.17 -10.84
CA ARG A 92 6.10 9.71 -10.02
C ARG A 92 4.89 10.65 -10.09
N ARG A 93 5.10 11.97 -9.93
CA ARG A 93 4.02 12.98 -10.07
C ARG A 93 3.41 13.02 -11.48
N GLN A 94 4.22 12.86 -12.53
CA GLN A 94 3.72 12.83 -13.92
C GLN A 94 2.87 11.59 -14.18
N ARG A 95 3.26 10.44 -13.60
CA ARG A 95 2.52 9.19 -13.68
C ARG A 95 1.16 9.28 -12.97
N GLU A 96 1.15 9.75 -11.72
CA GLU A 96 -0.08 9.98 -10.94
C GLU A 96 -1.08 10.90 -11.68
N GLU A 97 -0.60 11.99 -12.29
CA GLU A 97 -1.45 12.89 -13.09
C GLU A 97 -2.01 12.20 -14.34
N LYS A 98 -1.19 11.42 -15.05
CA LYS A 98 -1.63 10.67 -16.22
C LYS A 98 -2.70 9.63 -15.87
N GLU A 99 -2.51 8.90 -14.77
CA GLU A 99 -3.48 7.93 -14.27
C GLU A 99 -4.80 8.59 -13.91
N ARG A 100 -4.75 9.74 -13.21
CA ARG A 100 -5.92 10.54 -12.89
C ARG A 100 -6.70 10.98 -14.12
N ILE A 101 -6.02 11.57 -15.11
CA ILE A 101 -6.64 11.99 -16.38
C ILE A 101 -7.27 10.80 -17.10
N ASN A 102 -6.60 9.65 -17.10
CA ASN A 102 -7.13 8.43 -17.70
C ASN A 102 -8.39 7.96 -16.98
N GLN A 103 -8.40 7.92 -15.64
CA GLN A 103 -9.59 7.54 -14.86
C GLN A 103 -10.78 8.44 -15.20
N ILE A 104 -10.59 9.76 -15.22
CA ILE A 104 -11.64 10.72 -15.59
C ILE A 104 -12.19 10.45 -16.98
N ARG A 105 -11.31 10.25 -17.98
CA ARG A 105 -11.72 9.91 -19.36
C ARG A 105 -12.50 8.59 -19.43
N GLN A 106 -12.15 7.60 -18.60
CA GLN A 106 -12.90 6.34 -18.56
C GLN A 106 -14.30 6.56 -17.97
N TYR A 107 -14.42 7.34 -16.89
CA TYR A 107 -15.73 7.69 -16.32
C TYR A 107 -16.60 8.48 -17.30
N GLU A 108 -16.04 9.46 -18.01
CA GLU A 108 -16.74 10.24 -19.02
C GLU A 108 -17.32 9.35 -20.14
N LYS A 109 -16.53 8.39 -20.63
CA LYS A 109 -16.96 7.42 -21.65
C LYS A 109 -18.07 6.49 -21.17
N GLN A 110 -18.10 6.17 -19.87
CA GLN A 110 -19.14 5.31 -19.29
C GLN A 110 -20.46 6.07 -19.06
N SER A 111 -20.38 7.39 -18.87
CA SER A 111 -21.53 8.26 -18.61
C SER A 111 -22.22 8.82 -19.87
N ALA A 112 -21.61 8.65 -21.05
CA ALA A 112 -22.12 9.08 -22.35
C ALA A 112 -22.84 7.93 -23.06
#